data_AF-A0A7C2M389-F1
#
_entry.id   AF-A0A7C2M389-F1
#
_cell.length_a   1.000
_cell.length_b   1.000
_cell.length_c   1.000
_cell.angle_alpha   90.00
_cell.angle_beta   90.00
_cell.angle_gamma   90.00
#
_symmetry.space_group_name_H-M   'P 1'
#
loop_
_entity.id
_entity.type
_entity.pdbx_description
1 polymer ?
#
loop_
_entity_poly.entity_id
_entity_poly.type
_entity_poly.pdbx_seq_one_letter_code
_entity_poly.pdbx_strand_id
1 'polypeptide(L)' 'MNEQKGIIFDLDGVIVDTAKFHFLAWRKLANDLGFDITLEQNEQLKGVSRVHSLEQILAWGGKT' A
#
# COMPACT_ATOMS: atom_id res chain seq x y z
N MET A 1 27.21 15.71 -26.77
CA MET A 1 26.19 14.68 -26.48
C MET A 1 26.00 14.65 -24.97
N ASN A 2 24.81 14.93 -24.47
CA ASN A 2 24.52 14.72 -23.05
C ASN A 2 24.33 13.21 -22.85
N GLU A 3 25.37 12.54 -22.39
CA GLU A 3 25.26 11.16 -21.92
C GLU A 3 24.34 11.14 -20.69
N GLN A 4 23.28 10.34 -20.74
CA GLN A 4 22.43 10.12 -19.58
C GLN A 4 23.25 9.43 -18.49
N LYS A 5 23.44 10.13 -17.36
CA LYS A 5 24.32 9.68 -16.27
C LYS A 5 23.73 8.55 -15.40
N GLY A 6 22.47 8.18 -15.62
CA GLY A 6 21.78 7.09 -14.91
C GLY A 6 20.25 7.23 -14.98
N ILE A 7 19.55 6.12 -14.74
CA ILE A 7 18.08 6.05 -14.66
C ILE A 7 17.72 5.36 -13.33
N ILE A 8 16.74 5.91 -12.60
CA ILE A 8 16.24 5.35 -11.35
C ILE A 8 14.84 4.80 -11.60
N PHE A 9 14.60 3.58 -11.15
CA PHE A 9 13.31 2.92 -11.26
C PHE A 9 12.75 2.70 -9.85
N ASP A 10 11.44 2.91 -9.72
CA ASP A 10 10.69 2.39 -8.60
C ASP A 10 10.51 0.87 -8.74
N LEU A 11 10.08 0.19 -7.69
CA LEU A 11 9.84 -1.26 -7.70
C LEU A 11 8.40 -1.57 -8.11
N ASP A 12 7.43 -1.05 -7.34
CA ASP A 12 6.02 -1.38 -7.49
C ASP A 12 5.43 -0.77 -8.76
N GLY A 13 4.80 -1.59 -9.60
CA GLY A 13 4.20 -1.17 -10.86
C GLY A 13 5.19 -0.78 -11.96
N VAL A 14 6.50 -0.69 -11.66
CA VAL A 14 7.56 -0.38 -12.63
C VAL A 14 8.38 -1.63 -12.97
N ILE A 15 8.95 -2.31 -11.97
CA ILE A 15 9.69 -3.56 -12.17
C ILE A 15 8.78 -4.76 -11.95
N VAL A 16 7.87 -4.67 -10.98
CA VAL A 16 6.95 -5.75 -10.62
C VAL A 16 5.66 -5.20 -10.00
N ASP A 17 4.53 -5.83 -10.28
CA ASP A 17 3.25 -5.49 -9.64
C ASP A 17 3.14 -6.17 -8.26
N THR A 18 3.29 -5.37 -7.20
CA THR A 18 3.20 -5.79 -5.80
C THR A 18 1.99 -5.24 -5.06
N ALA A 19 1.28 -4.27 -5.63
CA ALA A 19 0.10 -3.63 -5.04
C ALA A 19 -0.95 -4.64 -4.57
N LYS A 20 -1.17 -5.72 -5.35
CA LYS A 20 -2.11 -6.80 -4.98
C LYS A 20 -1.71 -7.53 -3.69
N PHE A 21 -0.42 -7.70 -3.43
CA PHE A 21 0.05 -8.41 -2.24
C PHE A 21 -0.04 -7.54 -1.00
N HIS A 22 0.21 -6.23 -1.13
CA HIS A 22 -0.07 -5.27 -0.08
C HIS A 22 -1.55 -5.27 0.31
N PHE A 23 -2.45 -5.27 -0.67
CA PHE A 23 -3.88 -5.39 -0.40
C PHE A 23 -4.24 -6.65 0.38
N LEU A 24 -3.77 -7.83 -0.07
CA LEU A 24 -4.06 -9.09 0.61
C LEU A 24 -3.56 -9.10 2.06
N ALA A 25 -2.36 -8.55 2.30
CA ALA A 25 -1.78 -8.47 3.63
C ALA A 25 -2.58 -7.53 4.54
N TRP A 26 -2.93 -6.34 4.06
CA TRP A 26 -3.72 -5.38 4.82
C TRP A 26 -5.15 -5.86 5.07
N ARG A 27 -5.78 -6.46 4.06
CA ARG A 27 -7.11 -7.05 4.20
C ARG A 27 -7.11 -8.18 5.21
N LYS A 28 -6.08 -9.03 5.22
CA LYS A 28 -5.94 -10.06 6.24
C LYS A 28 -5.85 -9.45 7.65
N LEU A 29 -4.99 -8.44 7.84
CA LEU A 29 -4.85 -7.76 9.13
C LEU A 29 -6.17 -7.13 9.60
N ALA A 30 -6.87 -6.42 8.71
CA ALA A 30 -8.17 -5.83 9.03
C ALA A 30 -9.17 -6.92 9.49
N ASN A 31 -9.25 -8.03 8.75
CA ASN A 31 -10.15 -9.14 9.07
C ASN A 31 -9.81 -9.77 10.42
N ASP A 32 -8.52 -9.94 10.75
CA ASP A 32 -8.07 -10.41 12.06
C ASP A 32 -8.47 -9.45 13.20
N LEU A 33 -8.68 -8.15 12.90
CA LEU A 33 -9.14 -7.12 13.84
C LEU A 33 -10.67 -6.93 13.85
N GLY A 34 -11.40 -7.70 13.04
CA GLY A 34 -12.87 -7.73 13.02
C GLY A 34 -13.53 -6.73 12.06
N PHE A 35 -12.81 -6.21 11.07
CA PHE A 35 -13.38 -5.38 9.99
C PHE A 35 -12.75 -5.73 8.64
N ASP A 36 -13.31 -5.26 7.53
CA ASP A 36 -12.73 -5.50 6.21
C ASP A 36 -12.35 -4.17 5.54
N ILE A 37 -11.44 -4.23 4.56
CA ILE A 37 -11.09 -3.07 3.76
C ILE A 37 -11.37 -3.31 2.27
N THR A 38 -11.87 -2.28 1.60
CA THR A 38 -12.23 -2.36 0.17
C THR A 38 -11.02 -2.10 -0.73
N LEU A 39 -11.18 -2.39 -2.02
CA LEU A 39 -10.19 -2.03 -3.02
C LEU A 39 -10.03 -0.52 -3.14
N GLU A 40 -11.13 0.25 -3.03
CA GLU A 40 -11.07 1.72 -3.05
C GLU A 40 -10.30 2.29 -1.85
N GLN A 41 -10.38 1.65 -0.69
CA GLN A 41 -9.56 1.99 0.47
C GLN A 41 -8.09 1.66 0.24
N ASN A 42 -7.78 0.50 -0.34
CA ASN A 42 -6.41 0.12 -0.65
C ASN A 42 -5.71 1.07 -1.63
N GLU A 43 -6.44 1.63 -2.60
CA GLU A 43 -5.90 2.64 -3.52
C GLU A 43 -5.40 3.90 -2.78
N GLN A 44 -6.01 4.26 -1.65
CA GLN A 44 -5.58 5.39 -0.82
C GLN A 44 -4.26 5.13 -0.08
N LEU A 45 -3.81 3.87 -0.01
CA LEU A 45 -2.57 3.47 0.67
C LEU A 45 -1.37 3.45 -0.28
N LYS A 46 -1.56 3.66 -1.59
CA LYS A 46 -0.48 3.66 -2.58
C LYS A 46 0.50 4.80 -2.31
N GLY A 47 1.79 4.47 -2.24
CA GLY A 47 2.85 5.44 -1.95
C GLY A 47 2.86 5.96 -0.50
N VAL A 48 2.02 5.41 0.38
CA VAL A 48 1.97 5.76 1.80
C VAL A 48 2.97 4.92 2.59
N SER A 49 3.60 5.52 3.60
CA SER A 49 4.50 4.79 4.48
C SER A 49 3.76 3.72 5.30
N ARG A 50 4.41 2.61 5.61
CA ARG A 50 3.79 1.48 6.34
C ARG A 50 3.07 1.88 7.63
N VAL A 51 3.65 2.78 8.42
CA VAL A 51 3.06 3.23 9.69
C VAL A 51 1.81 4.04 9.43
N HIS A 52 1.86 4.97 8.49
CA HIS A 52 0.70 5.79 8.16
C HIS A 52 -0.41 4.97 7.50
N SER A 53 -0.07 3.98 6.68
CA SER A 53 -1.05 3.03 6.14
C SER A 53 -1.75 2.26 7.26
N LEU A 54 -1.00 1.81 8.27
CA LEU A 54 -1.58 1.12 9.42
C LEU A 54 -2.52 2.03 10.22
N GLU A 55 -2.10 3.27 10.51
CA GLU A 55 -2.94 4.27 11.19
C GLU A 55 -4.27 4.48 10.45
N GLN A 56 -4.21 4.64 9.11
CA GLN A 56 -5.39 4.83 8.28
C GLN A 56 -6.31 3.60 8.27
N ILE A 57 -5.73 2.39 8.20
CA ILE A 57 -6.48 1.13 8.28
C ILE A 57 -7.19 1.00 9.63
N LEU A 58 -6.51 1.29 10.74
CA LEU A 58 -7.09 1.24 12.08
C LEU A 58 -8.20 2.27 12.25
N ALA A 59 -8.05 3.46 11.68
CA ALA A 59 -9.07 4.50 11.68
C ALA A 59 -10.36 4.06 10.97
N TRP A 60 -10.25 3.38 9.82
CA TRP A 60 -11.43 2.82 9.14
C TRP A 60 -12.15 1.75 9.97
N GLY A 61 -11.42 0.98 10.76
CA GLY A 61 -11.96 -0.03 11.67
C GLY A 61 -12.44 0.49 13.02
N GLY A 62 -12.35 1.80 13.28
CA GLY A 62 -12.69 2.40 14.58
C GLY A 62 -11.80 1.89 15.73
N LYS A 63 -10.54 1.58 15.44
CA LYS A 63 -9.54 1.08 16.42
C LYS A 63 -8.58 2.18 16.92
N THR A 64 -8.90 3.43 16.64
CA THR A 64 -8.16 4.66 17.02
C THR A 64 -9.12 5.75 17.47
#